data_AF-A0A6J5UNU0-F1
#
_entry.id   AF-A0A6J5UNU0-F1
#
_cell.length_a   1.000
_cell.length_b   1.000
_cell.length_c   1.000
_cell.angle_alpha   90.00
_cell.angle_beta   90.00
_cell.angle_gamma   90.00
#
_symmetry.space_group_name_H-M   'P 1'
#
loop_
_entity.id
_entity.type
_entity.pdbx_description
1 polymer ?
#
loop_
_entity_poly.entity_id
_entity_poly.type
_entity_poly.pdbx_seq_one_letter_code
_entity_poly.pdbx_strand_id
1 'polypeptide(L)'
;MRLFPSVPINSRLTVDDEVLPDGCQVRKGWFDNYFAYAMEFKPERWLDGDGEMAYVQMKLVVAAVMYEFEVVVVNGGATAKKMMNPPYILSLVLKMKGRLAVRLHKRQR
;
A
#
# COMPACT_ATOMS: atom_id res chain seq x y z
N MET A 1 2.52 2.22 5.41
CA MET A 1 1.59 1.44 4.55
C MET A 1 2.38 0.34 3.87
N ARG A 2 2.18 -0.94 4.21
CA ARG A 2 2.97 -2.01 3.57
C ARG A 2 2.24 -3.33 3.36
N LEU A 3 1.11 -3.53 4.02
CA LEU A 3 0.14 -4.52 3.56
C LEU A 3 -0.43 -4.13 2.19
N PHE A 4 -0.63 -2.83 1.96
CA PHE A 4 -1.10 -2.25 0.68
C PHE A 4 -0.33 -0.95 0.41
N PRO A 5 0.90 -0.99 -0.15
CA PRO A 5 1.57 0.23 -0.59
C PRO A 5 0.72 0.93 -1.66
N SER A 6 0.56 2.25 -1.57
CA SER A 6 -0.27 3.05 -2.49
C SER A 6 0.16 2.90 -3.94
N VAL A 7 1.42 2.59 -4.20
CA VAL A 7 1.94 2.23 -5.52
C VAL A 7 2.58 0.84 -5.41
N PRO A 8 1.90 -0.23 -5.85
CA PRO A 8 2.38 -1.59 -5.67
C PRO A 8 3.58 -1.95 -6.56
N ILE A 9 3.70 -1.25 -7.69
CA ILE A 9 4.75 -1.44 -8.69
C ILE A 9 5.35 -0.07 -8.95
N ASN A 10 6.63 0.08 -8.63
CA ASN A 10 7.41 1.21 -9.11
C ASN A 10 8.20 0.73 -10.33
N SER A 11 7.74 1.12 -11.52
CA SER A 11 8.41 0.81 -12.78
C SER A 11 9.42 1.90 -13.10
N ARG A 12 10.68 1.51 -13.30
CA ARG A 12 11.74 2.37 -13.81
C ARG A 12 12.13 1.90 -15.21
N LEU A 13 12.43 2.84 -16.09
CA LEU A 13 12.91 2.52 -17.44
C LEU A 13 14.44 2.54 -17.43
N THR A 14 15.04 1.45 -17.87
CA THR A 14 16.50 1.34 -17.98
C THR A 14 16.98 2.13 -19.19
N VAL A 15 17.85 3.11 -18.96
CA VAL A 15 18.28 4.05 -20.01
C VAL A 15 19.44 3.48 -20.84
N ASP A 16 20.29 2.65 -20.24
CA ASP A 16 21.46 2.03 -20.87
C ASP A 16 21.65 0.58 -20.36
N ASP A 17 22.52 -0.20 -21.00
CA ASP A 17 22.80 -1.57 -20.58
C ASP A 17 23.61 -1.58 -19.27
N GLU A 18 23.21 -2.40 -18.30
CA GLU A 18 23.84 -2.46 -16.98
C GLU A 18 23.81 -3.89 -16.38
N VAL A 19 24.70 -4.18 -15.44
CA VAL A 19 24.73 -5.44 -14.67
C VAL A 19 24.43 -5.11 -13.22
N LEU A 20 23.34 -5.67 -12.70
CA LEU A 20 22.92 -5.48 -11.31
C LEU A 20 23.92 -6.15 -10.34
N PRO A 21 23.92 -5.77 -9.04
CA PRO A 21 24.83 -6.32 -8.04
C PRO A 21 24.74 -7.85 -7.85
N ASP A 22 23.64 -8.47 -8.28
CA ASP A 22 23.42 -9.92 -8.26
C ASP A 22 23.90 -10.63 -9.54
N GLY A 23 24.49 -9.88 -10.48
CA GLY A 23 24.97 -10.39 -11.78
C GLY A 23 23.91 -10.42 -12.87
N CYS A 24 22.68 -9.97 -12.61
CA CYS A 24 21.61 -9.92 -13.61
C CYS A 24 21.89 -8.84 -14.66
N GLN A 25 21.82 -9.20 -15.94
CA GLN A 25 21.99 -8.25 -17.05
C GLN A 25 20.66 -7.56 -17.37
N VAL A 26 20.68 -6.23 -17.39
CA VAL A 26 19.55 -5.38 -17.75
C VAL A 26 19.91 -4.61 -19.01
N ARG A 27 19.00 -4.56 -19.99
CA ARG A 27 19.24 -3.87 -21.26
C ARG A 27 18.48 -2.55 -21.32
N LYS A 28 19.00 -1.63 -22.13
CA LYS A 28 18.33 -0.40 -22.52
C LYS A 28 16.90 -0.67 -22.99
N GLY A 29 15.96 0.10 -22.44
CA GLY A 29 14.54 0.01 -22.74
C GLY A 29 13.78 -1.03 -21.91
N TRP A 30 14.45 -1.80 -21.05
CA TRP A 30 13.77 -2.74 -20.15
C TRP A 30 13.11 -2.00 -18.97
N PHE A 31 11.96 -2.52 -18.53
CA PHE A 31 11.32 -2.08 -17.31
C PHE A 31 11.88 -2.85 -16.11
N ASP A 32 12.51 -2.13 -15.19
CA ASP A 32 12.79 -2.62 -13.85
C ASP A 32 11.55 -2.36 -12.97
N ASN A 33 10.94 -3.43 -12.47
CA ASN A 33 9.72 -3.38 -11.69
C ASN A 33 10.03 -3.71 -10.23
N TYR A 34 10.06 -2.67 -9.40
CA TYR A 34 10.17 -2.84 -7.96
C TYR A 34 8.81 -3.14 -7.34
N PHE A 35 8.66 -4.37 -6.82
CA PHE A 35 7.46 -4.84 -6.14
C PHE A 35 7.55 -4.60 -4.63
N ALA A 36 6.96 -3.50 -4.16
CA ALA A 36 6.99 -3.14 -2.74
C ALA A 36 6.34 -4.18 -1.81
N TYR A 37 5.50 -5.08 -2.35
CA TYR A 37 4.85 -6.17 -1.60
C TYR A 37 5.84 -7.27 -1.19
N ALA A 38 6.93 -7.49 -1.94
CA ALA A 38 7.86 -8.58 -1.71
C ALA A 38 8.84 -8.30 -0.55
N MET A 39 8.79 -7.10 0.03
CA MET A 39 9.71 -6.62 1.06
C MET A 39 9.01 -6.56 2.44
N GLU A 40 9.54 -7.31 3.41
CA GLU A 40 9.05 -7.44 4.80
C GLU A 40 8.72 -6.10 5.51
N PHE A 41 7.66 -6.08 6.34
CA PHE A 41 7.20 -4.90 7.09
C PHE A 41 8.09 -4.52 8.28
N LYS A 42 8.89 -3.45 8.11
CA LYS A 42 9.63 -2.74 9.18
C LYS A 42 9.41 -1.23 9.08
N PRO A 43 8.49 -0.64 9.86
CA PRO A 43 8.06 0.76 9.75
C PRO A 43 9.10 1.78 10.23
N GLU A 44 10.05 1.39 11.07
CA GLU A 44 11.06 2.28 11.68
C GLU A 44 12.07 2.85 10.68
N ARG A 45 12.18 2.24 9.50
CA ARG A 45 13.20 2.53 8.47
C ARG A 45 12.94 3.80 7.63
N TRP A 46 11.77 4.43 7.76
CA TRP A 46 11.27 5.37 6.73
C TRP A 46 10.73 6.69 7.28
N LEU A 47 11.07 7.07 8.50
CA LEU A 47 10.57 8.29 9.16
C LEU A 47 11.44 9.54 8.86
N ASP A 48 12.40 9.46 7.94
CA ASP A 48 13.53 10.40 7.89
C ASP A 48 13.50 11.44 6.74
N GLY A 49 12.36 11.78 6.14
CA GLY A 49 12.34 13.02 5.33
C GLY A 49 11.22 13.20 4.30
N ASP A 50 11.06 12.28 3.34
CA ASP A 50 10.29 12.60 2.12
C ASP A 50 8.88 11.98 2.07
N GLY A 51 8.60 10.97 2.89
CA GLY A 51 7.31 10.27 2.95
C GLY A 51 6.32 10.82 3.99
N GLU A 52 6.75 11.78 4.81
CA GLU A 52 6.04 12.22 6.01
C GLU A 52 4.71 12.92 5.69
N MET A 53 4.64 13.78 4.66
CA MET A 53 3.44 14.58 4.41
C MET A 53 2.21 13.72 4.06
N ALA A 54 2.36 12.76 3.15
CA ALA A 54 1.26 11.85 2.79
C ALA A 54 0.88 10.93 3.97
N TYR A 55 1.87 10.56 4.78
CA TYR A 55 1.68 9.72 5.96
C TYR A 55 0.94 10.47 7.08
N VAL A 56 1.32 11.71 7.35
CA VAL A 56 0.66 12.61 8.31
C VAL A 56 -0.76 12.92 7.86
N GLN A 57 -0.98 13.26 6.59
CA GLN A 57 -2.33 13.49 6.06
C GLN A 57 -3.22 12.26 6.24
N MET A 58 -2.72 11.07 5.91
CA MET A 58 -3.48 9.83 6.09
C MET A 58 -3.77 9.56 7.57
N LYS A 59 -2.80 9.78 8.47
CA LYS A 59 -3.02 9.65 9.91
C LYS A 59 -4.07 10.62 10.44
N LEU A 60 -4.06 11.87 10.00
CA LEU A 60 -5.03 12.88 10.42
C LEU A 60 -6.45 12.50 9.98
N VAL A 61 -6.62 12.03 8.75
CA VAL A 61 -7.92 11.56 8.25
C VAL A 61 -8.39 10.36 9.06
N VAL A 62 -7.53 9.36 9.29
CA VAL A 62 -7.87 8.19 10.11
C VAL A 62 -8.22 8.59 11.53
N ALA A 63 -7.43 9.46 12.16
CA ALA A 63 -7.66 9.95 13.51
C ALA A 63 -9.00 10.69 13.61
N ALA A 64 -9.30 11.60 12.69
CA ALA A 64 -10.56 12.35 12.67
C ALA A 64 -11.77 11.41 12.50
N VAL A 65 -11.69 10.44 11.59
CA VAL A 65 -12.77 9.46 11.38
C VAL A 65 -12.97 8.60 12.63
N MET A 66 -11.89 8.09 13.24
CA MET A 66 -11.97 7.25 14.43
C MET A 66 -12.39 8.02 15.68
N TYR A 67 -12.14 9.32 15.71
CA TYR A 67 -12.53 10.21 16.80
C TYR A 67 -14.02 10.51 16.77
N GLU A 68 -14.58 10.81 15.59
CA GLU A 68 -15.98 11.21 15.42
C GLU A 68 -16.93 10.00 15.25
N PHE A 69 -16.43 8.89 14.72
CA PHE A 69 -17.25 7.75 14.33
C PHE A 69 -16.80 6.43 14.96
N GLU A 70 -17.78 5.59 15.28
CA GLU A 70 -17.60 4.15 15.37
C GLU A 70 -17.69 3.54 13.97
N VAL A 71 -16.63 2.85 13.57
CA VAL A 71 -16.50 2.25 12.23
C VAL A 71 -16.74 0.74 12.32
N VAL A 72 -17.88 0.27 11.83
CA VAL A 72 -18.25 -1.15 11.83
C VAL A 72 -18.04 -1.74 10.44
N VAL A 73 -17.15 -2.72 10.32
CA VAL A 73 -16.87 -3.35 9.02
C VAL A 73 -17.96 -4.36 8.68
N VAL A 74 -18.58 -4.17 7.51
CA VAL A 74 -19.63 -5.06 7.02
C VAL A 74 -18.98 -6.36 6.53
N ASN A 75 -19.58 -7.50 6.86
CA ASN A 75 -19.10 -8.85 6.48
C ASN A 75 -17.74 -9.25 7.09
N GLY A 76 -17.37 -8.73 8.26
CA GLY A 76 -16.22 -9.21 9.05
C GLY A 76 -14.83 -8.76 8.54
N GLY A 77 -14.79 -7.84 7.59
CA GLY A 77 -13.54 -7.24 7.12
C GLY A 77 -12.54 -8.20 6.51
N ALA A 78 -11.26 -7.89 6.64
CA ALA A 78 -10.17 -8.67 6.07
C ALA A 78 -9.74 -9.79 7.05
N THR A 79 -10.58 -10.82 7.14
CA THR A 79 -10.24 -12.05 7.88
C THR A 79 -9.09 -12.80 7.21
N ALA A 80 -8.31 -13.59 7.95
CA ALA A 80 -7.20 -14.38 7.41
C ALA A 80 -7.61 -15.19 6.17
N LYS A 81 -8.78 -15.84 6.21
CA LYS A 81 -9.34 -16.60 5.07
C LYS A 81 -9.61 -15.74 3.83
N LYS A 82 -10.01 -14.47 4.00
CA LYS A 82 -10.18 -13.48 2.93
C LYS A 82 -8.86 -12.82 2.51
N MET A 83 -7.82 -12.89 3.36
CA MET A 83 -6.48 -12.36 3.12
C MET A 83 -5.54 -13.36 2.41
N MET A 84 -5.84 -14.67 2.38
CA MET A 84 -5.00 -15.67 1.70
C MET A 84 -5.06 -15.59 0.16
N ASN A 85 -6.19 -15.21 -0.41
CA ASN A 85 -6.33 -14.93 -1.84
C ASN A 85 -7.31 -13.77 -2.04
N PRO A 86 -6.90 -12.55 -1.74
CA PRO A 86 -7.83 -11.44 -1.72
C PRO A 86 -8.00 -11.02 -3.16
N PRO A 87 -9.24 -10.74 -3.59
CA PRO A 87 -9.43 -10.25 -4.93
C PRO A 87 -8.92 -8.80 -4.97
N TYR A 88 -7.64 -8.60 -5.28
CA TYR A 88 -7.08 -7.28 -5.53
C TYR A 88 -7.15 -6.97 -7.02
N ILE A 89 -7.35 -5.70 -7.34
CA ILE A 89 -7.20 -5.18 -8.69
C ILE A 89 -5.86 -4.47 -8.72
N LEU A 90 -4.94 -5.03 -9.50
CA LEU A 90 -3.65 -4.41 -9.80
C LEU A 90 -3.89 -3.27 -10.79
N SER A 91 -3.81 -2.03 -10.31
CA SER A 91 -3.78 -0.80 -11.11
C SER A 91 -2.59 0.05 -10.64
N LEU A 92 -2.45 1.28 -11.14
CA LEU A 92 -1.43 2.22 -10.63
C LEU A 92 -1.42 2.31 -9.08
N VAL A 93 -2.57 2.06 -8.46
CA VAL A 93 -2.76 1.84 -7.03
C VAL A 93 -3.33 0.44 -6.78
N LEU A 94 -2.86 -0.24 -5.73
CA LEU A 94 -3.45 -1.51 -5.31
C LEU A 94 -4.82 -1.27 -4.67
N LYS A 95 -5.88 -1.86 -5.23
CA LYS A 95 -7.25 -1.68 -4.74
C LYS A 95 -7.86 -3.02 -4.38
N MET A 96 -8.61 -3.07 -3.28
CA MET A 96 -9.47 -4.22 -2.97
C MET A 96 -10.65 -4.26 -3.95
N LYS A 97 -10.88 -5.40 -4.62
CA LYS A 97 -12.08 -5.64 -5.43
C LYS A 97 -13.30 -5.59 -4.51
N GLY A 98 -14.32 -4.83 -4.90
CA GLY A 98 -15.53 -4.64 -4.12
C GLY A 98 -15.43 -3.60 -2.98
N ARG A 99 -14.27 -2.95 -2.79
CA ARG A 99 -14.01 -1.94 -1.74
C ARG A 99 -14.19 -2.50 -0.31
N LEU A 100 -13.88 -1.69 0.70
CA LEU A 100 -14.14 -2.00 2.10
C LEU A 100 -15.49 -1.40 2.50
N ALA A 101 -16.53 -2.23 2.61
CA ALA A 101 -17.85 -1.78 3.06
C ALA A 101 -17.84 -1.56 4.58
N VAL A 102 -18.24 -0.36 5.02
CA VAL A 102 -18.29 0.03 6.44
C VAL A 102 -19.61 0.73 6.75
N ARG A 103 -20.10 0.60 7.99
CA ARG A 103 -21.13 1.46 8.58
C ARG A 103 -20.45 2.42 9.55
N LEU A 104 -20.88 3.67 9.53
CA LEU A 104 -20.38 4.72 10.42
C LEU A 104 -21.50 5.13 11.37
N HIS A 105 -21.23 5.05 12.67
CA HIS A 105 -22.13 5.58 13.70
C HIS A 105 -21.45 6.77 14.36
N LYS A 106 -22.10 7.94 14.37
CA LYS A 106 -21.55 9.11 15.06
C LYS A 106 -21.50 8.82 16.55
N ARG A 107 -20.33 9.02 17.18
CA ARG A 107 -20.20 8.86 18.63
C ARG A 107 -21.01 9.97 19.30
N GLN A 108 -21.96 9.61 20.16
CA GLN A 108 -22.57 10.60 21.05
C GLN A 108 -21.57 10.91 22.16
N ARG A 109 -21.28 12.20 22.34
CA ARG A 109 -20.47 12.70 23.45
C ARG A 109 -21.31 12.79 24.71
#